data_AF-A0A7U6QNE9-F1
#
_entry.id   AF-A0A7U6QNE9-F1
#
_cell.length_a   1.000
_cell.length_b   1.000
_cell.length_c   1.000
_cell.angle_alpha   90.00
_cell.angle_beta   90.00
_cell.angle_gamma   90.00
#
_symmetry.space_group_name_H-M   'P 1'
#
loop_
_entity.id
_entity.type
_entity.pdbx_description
1 polymer ?
#
loop_
_entity_poly.entity_id
_entity_poly.type
_entity_poly.pdbx_seq_one_letter_code
_entity_poly.pdbx_strand_id
1 'polypeptide(L)'
;MFDIIKDWREQRILDNSKFTHEDWARAAECIMILDRLTEDELSRLFDLATLFLDDKSIVGAQGFEITNAVRQSIALQACLPILNPQP
;
A
#
# COMPACT_ATOMS: atom_id res chain seq x y z
N MET A 1 -11.50 -19.06 12.50
CA MET A 1 -12.26 -19.81 11.46
C MET A 1 -12.56 -18.91 10.26
N PHE A 2 -12.91 -17.63 10.47
CA PHE A 2 -13.02 -16.62 9.40
C PHE A 2 -11.66 -16.16 8.83
N ASP A 3 -10.57 -16.37 9.57
CA ASP A 3 -9.22 -15.92 9.21
C ASP A 3 -8.71 -16.57 7.92
N ILE A 4 -8.96 -17.86 7.71
CA ILE A 4 -8.56 -18.58 6.49
C ILE A 4 -9.22 -18.00 5.23
N ILE A 5 -10.47 -17.55 5.34
CA ILE A 5 -11.20 -16.93 4.22
C ILE A 5 -10.68 -15.51 3.98
N LYS A 6 -10.33 -14.79 5.05
CA LYS A 6 -9.73 -13.45 5.00
C LYS A 6 -8.36 -13.48 4.34
N ASP A 7 -7.49 -14.40 4.77
CA ASP A 7 -6.15 -14.59 4.23
C ASP A 7 -6.19 -14.97 2.74
N TRP A 8 -7.12 -15.85 2.34
CA TRP A 8 -7.30 -16.19 0.92
C TRP A 8 -7.76 -15.00 0.08
N ARG A 9 -8.68 -14.19 0.60
CA ARG A 9 -9.15 -12.98 -0.10
C ARG A 9 -8.03 -11.97 -0.26
N GLU A 10 -7.26 -11.73 0.80
CA GLU A 10 -6.11 -10.81 0.77
C GLU A 10 -5.06 -11.27 -0.23
N GLN A 11 -4.67 -12.55 -0.20
CA GLN A 11 -3.73 -13.11 -1.17
C GLN A 11 -4.22 -12.96 -2.60
N ARG A 12 -5.51 -13.23 -2.86
CA ARG A 12 -6.08 -13.03 -4.19
C ARG A 12 -6.05 -11.57 -4.64
N ILE A 13 -6.20 -10.61 -3.74
CA ILE A 13 -6.09 -9.17 -4.08
C ILE A 13 -4.64 -8.83 -4.44
N LEU A 14 -3.67 -9.33 -3.67
CA LEU A 14 -2.25 -9.14 -3.95
C LEU A 14 -1.86 -9.74 -5.32
N ASP A 15 -2.30 -10.96 -5.60
CA ASP A 15 -2.05 -11.65 -6.88
C ASP A 15 -2.65 -10.91 -8.09
N ASN A 16 -3.77 -10.20 -7.90
CA ASN A 16 -4.45 -9.44 -8.96
C ASN A 16 -4.18 -7.93 -8.87
N SER A 17 -3.13 -7.52 -8.13
CA SER A 17 -2.79 -6.12 -7.96
C SER A 17 -2.54 -5.43 -9.29
N LYS A 18 -3.05 -4.21 -9.41
CA LYS A 18 -2.76 -3.32 -10.55
C LYS A 18 -1.30 -2.85 -10.56
N PHE A 19 -0.67 -2.78 -9.39
CA PHE A 19 0.68 -2.24 -9.22
C PHE A 19 1.67 -3.37 -8.98
N THR A 20 2.77 -3.35 -9.73
CA THR A 20 3.87 -4.29 -9.54
C THR A 20 4.73 -3.86 -8.35
N HIS A 21 5.60 -4.78 -7.89
CA HIS A 21 6.58 -4.44 -6.87
C HIS A 21 7.49 -3.27 -7.29
N GLU A 22 7.89 -3.21 -8.56
CA GLU A 22 8.71 -2.11 -9.09
C GLU A 22 7.97 -0.77 -9.08
N ASP A 23 6.65 -0.77 -9.32
CA ASP A 23 5.84 0.46 -9.22
C ASP A 23 5.79 0.98 -7.79
N TRP A 24 5.70 0.08 -6.81
CA TRP A 24 5.72 0.42 -5.40
C TRP A 24 7.09 0.92 -4.95
N ALA A 25 8.17 0.25 -5.38
CA ALA A 25 9.55 0.67 -5.09
C ALA A 25 9.81 2.10 -5.59
N ARG A 26 9.41 2.41 -6.83
CA ARG A 26 9.55 3.76 -7.41
C ARG A 26 8.76 4.82 -6.65
N ALA A 27 7.57 4.48 -6.14
CA ALA A 27 6.80 5.39 -5.31
C ALA A 27 7.46 5.59 -3.93
N ALA A 28 8.07 4.55 -3.37
CA ALA A 28 8.74 4.59 -2.07
C ALA A 28 10.03 5.44 -2.10
N GLU A 29 10.78 5.42 -3.20
CA GLU A 29 11.97 6.27 -3.41
C GLU A 29 11.68 7.77 -3.25
N CYS A 30 10.43 8.19 -3.47
CA CYS A 30 10.01 9.59 -3.31
C CYS A 30 9.66 9.95 -1.86
N ILE A 31 9.70 9.00 -0.92
CA ILE A 31 9.23 9.15 0.46
C ILE A 31 10.38 8.81 1.42
N MET A 32 11.22 9.80 1.71
CA MET A 32 12.45 9.62 2.50
C MET A 32 12.30 8.91 3.85
N ILE A 33 11.13 8.96 4.50
CA ILE A 33 10.94 8.27 5.78
C ILE A 33 10.94 6.73 5.61
N LEU A 34 10.63 6.24 4.41
CA LEU A 34 10.61 4.81 4.10
C LEU A 34 12.00 4.21 3.94
N ASP A 35 13.04 5.03 3.69
CA ASP A 35 14.44 4.58 3.59
C ASP A 35 14.98 3.95 4.89
N ARG A 36 14.24 4.11 6.00
CA ARG A 36 14.58 3.53 7.31
C ARG A 36 14.01 2.13 7.51
N LEU A 37 13.10 1.68 6.65
CA LEU A 37 12.48 0.36 6.74
C LEU A 37 13.44 -0.70 6.22
N THR A 38 13.39 -1.89 6.82
CA THR A 38 14.03 -3.07 6.22
C THR A 38 13.30 -3.48 4.94
N GLU A 39 13.93 -4.31 4.11
CA GLU A 39 13.30 -4.87 2.90
C GLU A 39 12.00 -5.63 3.24
N ASP A 40 11.99 -6.40 4.34
CA ASP A 40 10.80 -7.11 4.83
C ASP A 40 9.69 -6.16 5.30
N GLU A 41 10.05 -5.06 5.97
CA GLU A 41 9.09 -4.02 6.36
C GLU A 41 8.50 -3.31 5.15
N LEU A 42 9.33 -3.00 4.17
CA LEU A 42 8.92 -2.34 2.94
C LEU A 42 7.99 -3.25 2.11
N SER A 43 8.30 -4.55 2.00
CA SER A 43 7.43 -5.50 1.32
C SER A 43 6.06 -5.62 2.02
N ARG A 44 6.04 -5.73 3.36
CA ARG A 44 4.77 -5.75 4.12
C ARG A 44 3.98 -4.45 3.95
N LEU A 45 4.67 -3.31 3.86
CA LEU A 45 4.03 -2.02 3.61
C LEU A 45 3.38 -1.97 2.22
N PHE A 46 4.00 -2.57 1.20
CA PHE A 46 3.45 -2.65 -0.15
C PHE A 46 2.19 -3.53 -0.19
N ASP A 47 2.18 -4.63 0.55
CA ASP A 47 0.99 -5.48 0.68
C ASP A 47 -0.16 -4.71 1.36
N LEU A 48 0.12 -4.04 2.49
CA LEU A 48 -0.87 -3.22 3.18
C LEU A 48 -1.41 -2.10 2.28
N ALA A 49 -0.54 -1.41 1.53
CA ALA A 49 -0.92 -0.36 0.61
C ALA A 49 -1.76 -0.88 -0.56
N THR A 50 -1.47 -2.09 -1.05
CA THR A 50 -2.27 -2.76 -2.08
C THR A 50 -3.66 -3.09 -1.58
N LEU A 51 -3.76 -3.72 -0.40
CA LEU A 51 -5.05 -4.03 0.23
C LEU A 51 -5.85 -2.76 0.55
N PHE A 52 -5.18 -1.70 0.98
CA PHE A 52 -5.80 -0.40 1.23
C PHE A 52 -6.44 0.18 -0.03
N LEU A 53 -5.75 0.08 -1.18
CA LEU A 53 -6.28 0.61 -2.46
C LEU A 53 -7.37 -0.26 -3.09
N ASP A 54 -7.46 -1.54 -2.75
CA ASP A 54 -8.60 -2.39 -3.09
C ASP A 54 -9.84 -2.00 -2.27
N ASP A 55 -9.68 -1.75 -0.97
CA ASP A 55 -10.79 -1.42 -0.07
C ASP A 55 -11.21 0.06 -0.14
N LYS A 56 -10.29 0.97 -0.48
CA LYS A 56 -10.50 2.44 -0.44
C LYS A 56 -10.23 3.11 -1.78
N SER A 57 -11.15 3.98 -2.17
CA SER A 57 -10.99 4.86 -3.32
C SER A 57 -10.42 6.22 -2.90
N ILE A 58 -9.31 6.62 -3.54
CA ILE A 58 -8.77 7.98 -3.45
C ILE A 58 -9.32 8.81 -4.61
N VAL A 59 -9.93 9.95 -4.27
CA VAL A 59 -10.53 10.91 -5.22
C VAL A 59 -9.95 12.29 -4.92
N GLY A 60 -9.57 13.02 -5.96
CA GLY A 60 -9.05 14.37 -5.81
C GLY A 60 -10.17 15.38 -5.64
N ALA A 61 -9.92 16.41 -4.84
CA ALA A 61 -10.86 17.51 -4.63
C ALA A 61 -10.56 18.67 -5.60
N GLN A 62 -11.56 19.51 -5.87
CA GLN A 62 -11.40 20.76 -6.64
C GLN A 62 -10.77 20.55 -8.04
N GLY A 63 -11.12 19.47 -8.72
CA GLY A 63 -10.59 19.16 -10.05
C GLY A 63 -9.15 18.66 -10.06
N PHE A 64 -8.58 18.31 -8.90
CA PHE A 64 -7.26 17.67 -8.83
C PHE A 64 -7.32 16.23 -9.37
N GLU A 65 -6.58 15.96 -10.43
CA GLU A 65 -6.50 14.63 -11.02
C GLU A 65 -5.53 13.74 -10.23
N ILE A 66 -6.02 12.58 -9.77
CA ILE A 66 -5.22 11.62 -9.01
C ILE A 66 -4.52 10.66 -9.96
N THR A 67 -3.20 10.86 -10.12
CA THR A 67 -2.35 9.92 -10.84
C THR A 67 -2.09 8.66 -10.01
N ASN A 68 -1.63 7.58 -10.65
CA ASN A 68 -1.22 6.36 -9.95
C ASN A 68 -0.11 6.64 -8.92
N ALA A 69 0.88 7.47 -9.26
CA ALA A 69 1.97 7.82 -8.35
C ALA A 69 1.47 8.54 -7.07
N VAL A 70 0.52 9.47 -7.22
CA VAL A 70 -0.13 10.13 -6.07
C VAL A 70 -0.90 9.11 -5.22
N ARG A 71 -1.65 8.22 -5.88
CA ARG A 71 -2.41 7.16 -5.19
C ARG A 71 -1.50 6.24 -4.38
N GLN A 72 -0.39 5.79 -4.96
CA GLN A 72 0.60 4.95 -4.30
C GLN A 72 1.25 5.68 -3.13
N SER A 73 1.66 6.94 -3.33
CA SER A 73 2.28 7.74 -2.26
C SER A 73 1.36 7.94 -1.05
N ILE A 74 0.07 8.20 -1.29
CA ILE A 74 -0.92 8.31 -0.21
C ILE A 74 -1.11 6.97 0.50
N ALA A 75 -1.22 5.87 -0.25
CA ALA A 75 -1.40 4.53 0.35
C ALA A 75 -0.22 4.12 1.23
N LEU A 76 1.03 4.34 0.77
CA LEU A 76 2.23 4.07 1.56
C LEU A 76 2.27 4.88 2.87
N GLN A 77 1.96 6.18 2.80
CA GLN A 77 1.93 7.05 3.98
C GLN A 77 0.79 6.71 4.93
N ALA A 78 -0.39 6.34 4.40
CA ALA A 78 -1.54 5.96 5.21
C ALA A 78 -1.34 4.62 5.94
N CYS A 79 -0.60 3.69 5.33
CA CYS A 79 -0.34 2.37 5.90
C CYS A 79 0.88 2.33 6.83
N LEU A 80 1.81 3.29 6.73
CA LEU A 80 3.01 3.33 7.58
C LEU A 80 2.73 3.28 9.09
N PRO A 81 1.75 4.03 9.66
CA PRO A 81 1.47 4.01 11.10
C PRO A 81 0.97 2.67 11.63
N ILE A 82 0.39 1.82 10.76
CA ILE A 82 -0.16 0.52 11.12
C ILE A 82 0.76 -0.65 10.73
N LEU A 83 1.94 -0.37 10.16
CA LEU A 83 2.91 -1.39 9.74
C LEU A 83 3.43 -2.21 10.93
N ASN A 84 3.72 -1.52 12.04
CA ASN A 84 4.18 -2.11 13.30
C ASN A 84 3.45 -1.38 14.45
N PRO A 85 2.16 -1.70 14.71
CA PRO A 85 1.40 -1.03 15.75
C PRO A 85 2.07 -1.28 17.09
N GLN A 86 2.47 -0.22 17.79
CA GLN A 86 2.98 -0.33 19.15
C GLN A 86 1.82 -0.77 20.08
N PRO A 87 2.08 -1.62 21.07
CA PRO A 87 1.09 -2.03 22.06
C PRO A 87 0.63 -0.88 22.96
#